data_AF-A0AAW0A2Q9-F1
#
_entry.id   AF-A0AAW0A2Q9-F1
#
_cell.length_a   1.000
_cell.length_b   1.000
_cell.length_c   1.000
_cell.angle_alpha   90.00
_cell.angle_beta   90.00
_cell.angle_gamma   90.00
#
_symmetry.space_group_name_H-M   'P 1'
#
loop_
_entity.id
_entity.type
_entity.pdbx_description
1 polymer ?
#
loop_
_entity_poly.entity_id
_entity_poly.type
_entity_poly.pdbx_seq_one_letter_code
_entity_poly.pdbx_strand_id
1 'polypeptide(L)'
;MAEILAWATKILETDPVYPPIQLAWDDGWLTNSRISFPDERSYWRMKILAARNRHIEEFKDLLALAIRHAIPFEICLKRADVRKINDLPISALLRTTLSALYRPGYVDEPLVHNRNGEVATYTDYLVRIHTLLRRPESVAFIRMGGVYRFVASLYYPELVQGFAEGPSLQVTHFDKGETRLFDAGTSEFYTLDSVSQSEIGMLLGHIPGTDQDSDRTLWPPAEVFEDATWVMNGYLSAQAYGVLESVKKGLFRTSNPKIVWRTRGNWHTFFRNGEVNAARLREDAIRAQVPQPSDWEAGNRLFNEYFPVDWRDQDISEIVLPEILN
;
A
#
# COMPACT_ATOMS: atom_id res chain seq x y z
N MET A 1 -22.77 21.65 -0.97
CA MET A 1 -21.34 21.99 -0.74
C MET A 1 -20.92 21.83 0.72
N ALA A 2 -21.52 22.56 1.68
CA ALA A 2 -21.22 22.39 3.12
C ALA A 2 -21.40 20.94 3.63
N GLU A 3 -22.43 20.24 3.15
CA GLU A 3 -22.69 18.83 3.46
C GLU A 3 -21.60 17.89 2.92
N ILE A 4 -21.09 18.15 1.72
CA ILE A 4 -19.99 17.39 1.11
C ILE A 4 -18.69 17.61 1.89
N LEU A 5 -18.42 18.85 2.32
CA LEU A 5 -17.23 19.16 3.12
C LEU A 5 -17.28 18.53 4.52
N ALA A 6 -18.45 18.54 5.16
CA ALA A 6 -18.66 17.86 6.43
C ALA A 6 -18.45 16.35 6.29
N TRP A 7 -19.03 15.74 5.25
CA TRP A 7 -18.82 14.34 4.92
C TRP A 7 -17.36 14.01 4.58
N ALA A 8 -16.71 14.81 3.75
CA ALA A 8 -15.33 14.64 3.34
C ALA A 8 -14.35 14.74 4.53
N THR A 9 -14.66 15.59 5.50
CA THR A 9 -13.92 15.70 6.77
C THR A 9 -14.11 14.47 7.64
N LYS A 10 -15.31 13.87 7.60
CA LYS A 10 -15.62 12.62 8.27
C LYS A 10 -14.82 11.43 7.70
N ILE A 11 -14.66 11.39 6.37
CA ILE A 11 -14.02 10.27 5.65
C ILE A 11 -12.49 10.35 5.66
N LEU A 12 -11.93 11.55 5.59
CA LEU A 12 -10.50 11.79 5.70
C LEU A 12 -10.17 12.35 7.07
N GLU A 13 -9.85 11.47 8.03
CA GLU A 13 -9.15 11.89 9.25
C GLU A 13 -7.86 12.64 8.85
N THR A 14 -7.70 13.84 9.37
CA THR A 14 -6.82 14.91 8.87
C THR A 14 -5.31 14.61 8.90
N ASP A 15 -4.61 15.38 8.06
CA ASP A 15 -3.17 15.50 7.78
C ASP A 15 -2.46 14.26 7.20
N PRO A 16 -1.63 14.44 6.15
CA PRO A 16 -0.80 13.36 5.63
C PRO A 16 0.11 12.79 6.70
N VAL A 17 0.16 11.47 6.82
CA VAL A 17 0.98 10.77 7.82
C VAL A 17 2.47 10.78 7.50
N TYR A 18 2.80 11.04 6.24
CA TYR A 18 4.18 11.23 5.79
C TYR A 18 4.45 12.69 5.40
N PRO A 19 5.70 13.17 5.58
CA PRO A 19 6.09 14.51 5.18
C PRO A 19 5.84 14.73 3.67
N PRO A 20 5.77 15.98 3.21
CA PRO A 20 5.74 16.28 1.78
C PRO A 20 6.88 15.56 1.05
N ILE A 21 6.54 14.92 -0.06
CA ILE A 21 7.48 14.23 -0.94
C ILE A 21 7.38 14.87 -2.32
N GLN A 22 8.52 15.15 -2.94
CA GLN A 22 8.60 15.51 -4.34
C GLN A 22 9.00 14.25 -5.10
N LEU A 23 8.11 13.78 -5.97
CA LEU A 23 8.33 12.58 -6.77
C LEU A 23 8.61 13.00 -8.21
N ALA A 24 9.73 12.52 -8.74
CA ALA A 24 10.01 12.63 -10.17
C ALA A 24 9.29 11.50 -10.90
N TRP A 25 8.03 11.74 -11.26
CA TRP A 25 7.23 10.79 -12.02
C TRP A 25 7.75 10.65 -13.46
N ASP A 26 7.75 9.43 -13.99
CA ASP A 26 7.96 9.21 -15.42
C ASP A 26 6.67 9.53 -16.21
N ASP A 27 6.69 10.66 -16.93
CA ASP A 27 5.53 11.13 -17.70
C ASP A 27 5.13 10.14 -18.81
N GLY A 28 6.10 9.42 -19.38
CA GLY A 28 5.85 8.40 -20.40
C GLY A 28 5.06 7.23 -19.83
N TRP A 29 5.42 6.78 -18.63
CA TRP A 29 4.70 5.75 -17.91
C TRP A 29 3.29 6.20 -17.56
N LEU A 30 3.12 7.37 -16.96
CA LEU A 30 1.79 7.87 -16.59
C LEU A 30 0.89 8.04 -17.82
N THR A 31 1.42 8.58 -18.93
CA THR A 31 0.64 8.82 -20.16
C THR A 31 0.12 7.53 -20.79
N ASN A 32 0.84 6.42 -20.65
CA ASN A 32 0.48 5.12 -21.24
C ASN A 32 -0.15 4.14 -20.23
N SER A 33 -0.56 4.64 -19.07
CA SER A 33 -1.10 3.81 -17.98
C SER A 33 -2.53 4.16 -17.60
N ARG A 34 -3.21 3.16 -17.04
CA ARG A 34 -4.51 3.29 -16.39
C ARG A 34 -4.37 3.33 -14.89
N ILE A 35 -5.25 4.07 -14.24
CA ILE A 35 -5.44 3.97 -12.79
C ILE A 35 -6.48 2.89 -12.49
N SER A 36 -6.19 2.05 -11.51
CA SER A 36 -7.17 1.11 -10.94
C SER A 36 -7.12 1.17 -9.42
N PHE A 37 -8.20 0.71 -8.79
CA PHE A 37 -8.39 0.78 -7.35
C PHE A 37 -8.74 -0.61 -6.83
N PRO A 38 -8.04 -1.12 -5.80
CA PRO A 38 -8.32 -2.45 -5.27
C PRO A 38 -9.65 -2.53 -4.53
N ASP A 39 -10.15 -1.40 -4.05
CA ASP A 39 -11.41 -1.30 -3.33
C ASP A 39 -12.08 0.07 -3.52
N GLU A 40 -13.39 0.11 -3.24
CA GLU A 40 -14.21 1.31 -3.42
C GLU A 40 -13.80 2.47 -2.49
N ARG A 41 -13.31 2.16 -1.28
CA ARG A 41 -12.94 3.19 -0.29
C ARG A 41 -11.70 3.95 -0.75
N SER A 42 -10.73 3.25 -1.32
CA SER A 42 -9.51 3.83 -1.88
C SER A 42 -9.80 4.79 -3.03
N TYR A 43 -10.70 4.39 -3.93
CA TYR A 43 -11.23 5.25 -4.99
C TYR A 43 -11.86 6.53 -4.42
N TRP A 44 -12.78 6.39 -3.47
CA TRP A 44 -13.47 7.54 -2.88
C TRP A 44 -12.50 8.47 -2.15
N ARG A 45 -11.52 7.94 -1.42
CA ARG A 45 -10.52 8.79 -0.74
C ARG A 45 -9.69 9.58 -1.73
N MET A 46 -9.28 9.00 -2.85
CA MET A 46 -8.58 9.76 -3.90
C MET A 46 -9.46 10.88 -4.46
N LYS A 47 -10.74 10.63 -4.74
CA LYS A 47 -11.67 11.69 -5.19
C LYS A 47 -11.83 12.82 -4.16
N ILE A 48 -11.95 12.47 -2.88
CA ILE A 48 -12.08 13.47 -1.81
C ILE A 48 -10.79 14.27 -1.64
N LEU A 49 -9.62 13.61 -1.71
CA LEU A 49 -8.33 14.28 -1.64
C LEU A 49 -8.19 15.29 -2.78
N ALA A 50 -8.57 14.92 -4.00
CA ALA A 50 -8.55 15.83 -5.14
C ALA A 50 -9.43 17.07 -4.89
N ALA A 51 -10.67 16.84 -4.43
CA ALA A 51 -11.64 17.91 -4.24
C ALA A 51 -11.31 18.87 -3.08
N ARG A 52 -10.57 18.41 -2.06
CA ARG A 52 -10.20 19.21 -0.87
C ARG A 52 -8.90 19.98 -1.03
N ASN A 53 -7.97 19.52 -1.86
CA ASN A 53 -6.63 20.08 -1.92
C ASN A 53 -6.49 21.06 -3.08
N ARG A 54 -6.46 22.36 -2.74
CA ARG A 54 -6.34 23.45 -3.71
C ARG A 54 -5.01 23.50 -4.47
N HIS A 55 -4.03 22.72 -4.02
CA HIS A 55 -2.68 22.69 -4.56
C HIS A 55 -2.43 21.50 -5.50
N ILE A 56 -3.48 20.72 -5.81
CA ILE A 56 -3.39 19.65 -6.80
C ILE A 56 -3.71 20.29 -8.15
N GLU A 57 -2.68 20.44 -8.99
CA GLU A 57 -2.82 20.97 -10.34
C GLU A 57 -2.89 19.83 -11.35
N GLU A 58 -2.14 18.76 -11.08
CA GLU A 58 -2.05 17.59 -11.95
C GLU A 58 -2.37 16.29 -11.21
N PHE A 59 -2.76 15.26 -11.96
CA PHE A 59 -3.07 13.95 -11.36
C PHE A 59 -1.86 13.34 -10.62
N LYS A 60 -0.64 13.65 -11.05
CA LYS A 60 0.60 13.19 -10.38
C LYS A 60 0.77 13.76 -8.97
N ASP A 61 0.24 14.96 -8.70
CA ASP A 61 0.22 15.56 -7.36
C ASP A 61 -0.73 14.78 -6.45
N LEU A 62 -1.88 14.36 -6.99
CA LEU A 62 -2.83 13.52 -6.29
C LEU A 62 -2.23 12.14 -5.97
N LEU A 63 -1.50 11.53 -6.91
CA LEU A 63 -0.79 10.26 -6.69
C LEU A 63 0.26 10.39 -5.57
N ALA A 64 1.07 11.46 -5.59
CA ALA A 64 2.02 11.73 -4.52
C ALA A 64 1.31 11.89 -3.16
N LEU A 65 0.16 12.56 -3.13
CA LEU A 65 -0.64 12.70 -1.93
C LEU A 65 -1.23 11.36 -1.45
N ALA A 66 -1.71 10.52 -2.37
CA ALA A 66 -2.20 9.17 -2.05
C ALA A 66 -1.10 8.32 -1.40
N ILE A 67 0.14 8.37 -1.91
CA ILE A 67 1.31 7.71 -1.31
C ILE A 67 1.60 8.24 0.09
N ARG A 68 1.40 9.54 0.36
CA ARG A 68 1.55 10.15 1.68
C ARG A 68 0.44 9.78 2.67
N HIS A 69 -0.69 9.30 2.19
CA HIS A 69 -1.76 8.75 3.03
C HIS A 69 -1.74 7.20 3.06
N ALA A 70 -0.79 6.58 2.36
CA ALA A 70 -0.74 5.13 2.15
C ALA A 70 -2.08 4.58 1.63
N ILE A 71 -2.76 5.33 0.76
CA ILE A 71 -3.96 4.86 0.06
C ILE A 71 -3.49 3.91 -1.04
N PRO A 72 -4.05 2.70 -1.16
CA PRO A 72 -3.69 1.77 -2.19
C PRO A 72 -4.35 2.16 -3.51
N PHE A 73 -3.56 2.08 -4.58
CA PHE A 73 -4.00 2.32 -5.95
C PHE A 73 -3.01 1.61 -6.88
N GLU A 74 -3.40 1.45 -8.14
CA GLU A 74 -2.62 0.67 -9.09
C GLU A 74 -2.46 1.46 -10.38
N ILE A 75 -1.21 1.55 -10.86
CA ILE A 75 -0.89 2.14 -12.16
C ILE A 75 -0.59 0.97 -13.10
N CYS A 76 -1.49 0.71 -14.01
CA CYS A 76 -1.45 -0.43 -14.90
C CYS A 76 -0.98 0.03 -16.28
N LEU A 77 0.19 -0.44 -16.70
CA LEU A 77 0.77 -0.09 -17.99
C LEU A 77 0.20 -0.96 -19.09
N LYS A 78 -0.17 -0.38 -20.23
CA LYS A 78 -0.57 -1.14 -21.40
C LYS A 78 0.57 -2.07 -21.85
N ARG A 79 0.30 -3.37 -22.00
CA ARG A 79 1.33 -4.38 -22.28
C ARG A 79 2.06 -4.12 -23.61
N ALA A 80 1.36 -3.54 -24.59
CA ALA A 80 1.94 -3.15 -25.87
C ALA A 80 3.00 -2.03 -25.73
N ASP A 81 2.94 -1.24 -24.66
CA ASP A 81 3.79 -0.07 -24.42
C ASP A 81 4.94 -0.35 -23.45
N VAL A 82 5.02 -1.56 -22.88
CA VAL A 82 6.11 -1.98 -21.97
C VAL A 82 7.49 -1.74 -22.57
N ARG A 83 7.67 -2.03 -23.87
CA ARG A 83 8.95 -1.82 -24.56
C ARG A 83 9.27 -0.35 -24.85
N LYS A 84 8.32 0.55 -24.68
CA LYS A 84 8.54 2.01 -24.84
C LYS A 84 9.05 2.62 -23.53
N ILE A 85 8.85 1.93 -22.41
CA ILE A 85 9.15 2.41 -21.07
C ILE A 85 10.39 1.67 -20.56
N ASN A 86 11.47 2.43 -20.45
CA ASN A 86 12.76 2.02 -19.90
C ASN A 86 13.56 1.01 -20.76
N ASP A 87 14.27 1.53 -21.76
CA ASP A 87 15.19 0.79 -22.65
C ASP A 87 16.59 0.57 -22.06
N LEU A 88 16.79 0.79 -20.76
CA LEU A 88 18.13 0.69 -20.17
C LEU A 88 18.66 -0.75 -20.23
N PRO A 89 19.82 -0.99 -20.88
CA PRO A 89 20.35 -2.34 -21.01
C PRO A 89 20.76 -2.88 -19.63
N ILE A 90 20.21 -4.03 -19.25
CA ILE A 90 20.64 -4.77 -18.06
C ILE A 90 21.84 -5.67 -18.35
N SER A 91 22.76 -5.78 -17.39
CA SER A 91 23.91 -6.66 -17.51
C SER A 91 23.50 -8.15 -17.57
N ALA A 92 24.30 -8.98 -18.23
CA ALA A 92 24.04 -10.42 -18.34
C ALA A 92 23.99 -11.10 -16.96
N LEU A 93 24.81 -10.65 -16.01
CA LEU A 93 24.81 -11.14 -14.64
C LEU A 93 23.49 -10.81 -13.94
N LEU A 94 23.06 -9.54 -13.99
CA LEU A 94 21.79 -9.11 -13.39
C LEU A 94 20.60 -9.85 -14.01
N ARG A 95 20.58 -9.99 -15.34
CA ARG A 95 19.55 -10.76 -16.05
C ARG A 95 19.47 -12.20 -15.54
N THR A 96 20.63 -12.86 -15.39
CA THR A 96 20.70 -14.25 -14.92
C THR A 96 20.19 -14.36 -13.49
N THR A 97 20.64 -13.49 -12.59
CA THR A 97 20.22 -13.48 -11.18
C THR A 97 18.71 -13.27 -11.04
N LEU A 98 18.15 -12.24 -11.68
CA LEU A 98 16.72 -11.93 -11.58
C LEU A 98 15.85 -12.99 -12.27
N SER A 99 16.30 -13.55 -13.39
CA SER A 99 15.54 -14.61 -14.08
C SER A 99 15.27 -15.83 -13.20
N ALA A 100 16.11 -16.11 -12.20
CA ALA A 100 15.91 -17.20 -11.25
C ALA A 100 14.71 -16.95 -10.32
N LEU A 101 14.46 -15.69 -9.95
CA LEU A 101 13.35 -15.28 -9.10
C LEU A 101 12.00 -15.42 -9.82
N TYR A 102 11.99 -15.23 -11.14
CA TYR A 102 10.76 -15.28 -11.94
C TYR A 102 10.50 -16.62 -12.62
N ARG A 103 11.17 -17.68 -12.17
CA ARG A 103 10.90 -19.04 -12.67
C ARG A 103 9.54 -19.52 -12.15
N PRO A 104 8.74 -20.20 -12.99
CA PRO A 104 7.51 -20.84 -12.52
C PRO A 104 7.79 -21.75 -11.32
N GLY A 105 7.02 -21.59 -10.24
CA GLY A 105 7.17 -22.36 -9.01
C GLY A 105 8.28 -21.88 -8.07
N TYR A 106 8.95 -20.76 -8.35
CA TYR A 106 9.80 -20.10 -7.36
C TYR A 106 8.95 -19.65 -6.17
N VAL A 107 9.41 -19.96 -4.97
CA VAL A 107 8.82 -19.54 -3.70
C VAL A 107 9.96 -19.18 -2.77
N ASP A 108 9.85 -18.04 -2.09
CA ASP A 108 10.81 -17.67 -1.06
C ASP A 108 10.80 -18.68 0.08
N GLU A 109 12.00 -19.03 0.56
CA GLU A 109 12.10 -19.86 1.75
C GLU A 109 11.46 -19.11 2.94
N PRO A 110 10.53 -19.76 3.66
CA PRO A 110 9.85 -19.13 4.77
C PRO A 110 10.83 -18.77 5.88
N LEU A 111 10.50 -17.73 6.66
CA LEU A 111 11.24 -17.43 7.87
C LEU A 111 10.99 -18.55 8.89
N VAL A 112 12.04 -19.05 9.53
CA VAL A 112 11.94 -20.10 10.55
C VAL A 112 12.34 -19.52 11.90
N HIS A 113 11.65 -19.93 12.96
CA HIS A 113 12.04 -19.56 14.32
C HIS A 113 13.45 -20.07 14.63
N ASN A 114 14.34 -19.15 14.99
CA ASN A 114 15.72 -19.47 15.31
C ASN A 114 15.80 -20.08 16.71
N ARG A 115 16.52 -21.20 16.85
CA ARG A 115 16.70 -21.90 18.13
C ARG A 115 17.41 -21.05 19.20
N ASN A 116 18.13 -20.01 18.77
CA ASN A 116 18.79 -19.04 19.65
C ASN A 116 17.83 -17.94 20.15
N GLY A 117 16.55 -18.02 19.81
CA GLY A 117 15.48 -17.16 20.32
C GLY A 117 15.05 -16.02 19.38
N GLU A 118 14.23 -15.13 19.91
CA GLU A 118 13.52 -14.12 19.13
C GLU A 118 14.44 -13.06 18.51
N VAL A 119 15.53 -12.69 19.21
CA VAL A 119 16.52 -11.73 18.72
C VAL A 119 17.24 -12.29 17.49
N ALA A 120 17.65 -13.55 17.53
CA ALA A 120 18.30 -14.20 16.39
C ALA A 120 17.34 -14.32 15.20
N THR A 121 16.09 -14.70 15.46
CA THR A 121 15.03 -14.75 14.42
C THR A 121 14.79 -13.38 13.77
N TYR A 122 14.83 -12.29 14.57
CA TYR A 122 14.70 -10.94 14.05
C TYR A 122 15.89 -10.53 13.18
N THR A 123 17.12 -10.89 13.58
CA THR A 123 18.30 -10.67 12.74
C THR A 123 18.18 -11.40 11.40
N ASP A 124 17.70 -12.65 11.40
CA ASP A 124 17.45 -13.41 10.17
C ASP A 124 16.40 -12.72 9.29
N TYR A 125 15.31 -12.22 9.91
CA TYR A 125 14.31 -11.41 9.23
C TYR A 125 14.90 -10.13 8.61
N LEU A 126 15.78 -9.41 9.33
CA LEU A 126 16.41 -8.19 8.82
C LEU A 126 17.27 -8.44 7.56
N VAL A 127 17.95 -9.59 7.49
CA VAL A 127 18.72 -9.97 6.30
C VAL A 127 17.79 -10.25 5.12
N ARG A 128 16.71 -11.01 5.38
CA ARG A 128 15.73 -11.38 4.35
C ARG A 128 14.93 -10.18 3.85
N ILE A 129 14.46 -9.30 4.72
CA ILE A 129 13.69 -8.11 4.32
C ILE A 129 14.52 -7.17 3.46
N HIS A 130 15.79 -6.98 3.81
CA HIS A 130 16.70 -6.15 3.02
C HIS A 130 17.02 -6.76 1.64
N THR A 131 17.00 -8.08 1.54
CA THR A 131 17.17 -8.79 0.27
C THR A 131 15.90 -8.69 -0.57
N LEU A 132 14.73 -8.86 0.05
CA LEU A 132 13.42 -8.71 -0.57
C LEU A 132 13.24 -7.31 -1.14
N LEU A 133 13.35 -6.26 -0.33
CA LEU A 133 13.03 -4.88 -0.72
C LEU A 133 13.96 -4.29 -1.79
N ARG A 134 15.08 -4.95 -2.09
CA ARG A 134 15.98 -4.60 -3.20
C ARG A 134 15.62 -5.26 -4.52
N ARG A 135 14.64 -6.16 -4.53
CA ARG A 135 14.12 -6.75 -5.77
C ARG A 135 13.33 -5.70 -6.54
N PRO A 136 13.40 -5.69 -7.88
CA PRO A 136 12.71 -4.70 -8.70
C PRO A 136 11.22 -4.54 -8.37
N GLU A 137 10.51 -5.65 -8.20
CA GLU A 137 9.06 -5.73 -7.96
C GLU A 137 8.63 -5.20 -6.59
N SER A 138 9.56 -4.95 -5.66
CA SER A 138 9.23 -4.47 -4.30
C SER A 138 8.56 -3.09 -4.28
N VAL A 139 8.67 -2.32 -5.37
CA VAL A 139 7.90 -1.08 -5.56
C VAL A 139 6.39 -1.32 -5.47
N ALA A 140 5.91 -2.55 -5.74
CA ALA A 140 4.51 -2.92 -5.58
C ALA A 140 4.02 -2.76 -4.12
N PHE A 141 4.89 -2.87 -3.10
CA PHE A 141 4.47 -2.62 -1.72
C PHE A 141 4.01 -1.18 -1.47
N ILE A 142 4.45 -0.22 -2.30
CA ILE A 142 3.96 1.17 -2.23
C ILE A 142 2.50 1.25 -2.70
N ARG A 143 2.19 0.58 -3.83
CA ARG A 143 0.85 0.52 -4.43
C ARG A 143 -0.17 -0.21 -3.54
N MET A 144 0.30 -1.16 -2.73
CA MET A 144 -0.52 -1.89 -1.76
C MET A 144 -0.97 -1.05 -0.55
N GLY A 145 -0.37 0.12 -0.31
CA GLY A 145 -0.78 1.03 0.76
C GLY A 145 -0.70 0.45 2.17
N GLY A 146 -1.41 1.09 3.11
CA GLY A 146 -1.64 0.62 4.49
C GLY A 146 -0.39 0.13 5.22
N VAL A 147 -0.51 -1.06 5.85
CA VAL A 147 0.58 -1.68 6.61
C VAL A 147 1.76 -2.07 5.72
N TYR A 148 1.50 -2.52 4.48
CA TYR A 148 2.54 -2.98 3.57
C TYR A 148 3.49 -1.85 3.19
N ARG A 149 2.92 -0.72 2.74
CA ARG A 149 3.66 0.50 2.45
C ARG A 149 4.38 1.00 3.70
N PHE A 150 3.74 0.97 4.87
CA PHE A 150 4.39 1.40 6.12
C PHE A 150 5.66 0.60 6.42
N VAL A 151 5.56 -0.72 6.41
CA VAL A 151 6.68 -1.62 6.74
C VAL A 151 7.76 -1.56 5.65
N ALA A 152 7.38 -1.53 4.37
CA ALA A 152 8.33 -1.43 3.27
C ALA A 152 9.15 -0.13 3.35
N SER A 153 8.48 1.02 3.51
CA SER A 153 9.16 2.32 3.64
C SER A 153 9.96 2.46 4.94
N LEU A 154 9.66 1.67 5.98
CA LEU A 154 10.44 1.66 7.21
C LEU A 154 11.84 1.07 7.00
N TYR A 155 11.95 0.02 6.18
CA TYR A 155 13.21 -0.68 5.93
C TYR A 155 13.92 -0.24 4.65
N TYR A 156 13.18 0.27 3.65
CA TYR A 156 13.74 0.75 2.39
C TYR A 156 12.93 1.96 1.86
N PRO A 157 13.18 3.18 2.39
CA PRO A 157 12.44 4.40 2.02
C PRO A 157 12.49 4.74 0.52
N GLU A 158 13.57 4.36 -0.16
CA GLU A 158 13.83 4.65 -1.57
C GLU A 158 12.79 4.01 -2.51
N LEU A 159 12.03 3.00 -2.06
CA LEU A 159 10.93 2.39 -2.84
C LEU A 159 9.89 3.39 -3.29
N VAL A 160 9.64 4.44 -2.50
CA VAL A 160 8.67 5.48 -2.85
C VAL A 160 9.10 6.22 -4.11
N GLN A 161 10.39 6.54 -4.21
CA GLN A 161 10.95 7.17 -5.39
C GLN A 161 11.02 6.18 -6.56
N GLY A 162 11.48 4.95 -6.31
CA GLY A 162 11.51 3.89 -7.34
C GLY A 162 10.14 3.55 -7.91
N PHE A 163 9.06 3.66 -7.11
CA PHE A 163 7.70 3.50 -7.61
C PHE A 163 7.28 4.63 -8.56
N ALA A 164 7.75 5.87 -8.35
CA ALA A 164 7.44 7.00 -9.24
C ALA A 164 8.25 6.96 -10.55
N GLU A 165 9.41 6.31 -10.54
CA GLU A 165 10.30 6.18 -11.71
C GLU A 165 9.74 5.28 -12.81
N GLY A 166 8.73 4.46 -12.53
CA GLY A 166 8.13 3.60 -13.54
C GLY A 166 7.91 2.16 -13.11
N PRO A 167 7.42 1.32 -14.04
CA PRO A 167 7.33 -0.11 -13.84
C PRO A 167 8.73 -0.73 -13.66
N SER A 168 8.84 -1.73 -12.80
CA SER A 168 10.14 -2.33 -12.49
C SER A 168 10.66 -3.22 -13.63
N LEU A 169 11.88 -3.74 -13.45
CA LEU A 169 12.47 -4.74 -14.35
C LEU A 169 11.59 -6.00 -14.48
N GLN A 170 10.83 -6.37 -13.44
CA GLN A 170 9.91 -7.52 -13.49
C GLN A 170 8.94 -7.38 -14.67
N VAL A 171 8.39 -6.19 -14.87
CA VAL A 171 7.47 -5.87 -15.97
C VAL A 171 8.25 -5.60 -17.25
N THR A 172 9.21 -4.68 -17.23
CA THR A 172 9.86 -4.15 -18.45
C THR A 172 10.76 -5.16 -19.16
N HIS A 173 11.47 -6.00 -18.40
CA HIS A 173 12.50 -6.88 -18.95
C HIS A 173 12.12 -8.36 -18.94
N PHE A 174 11.28 -8.76 -17.99
CA PHE A 174 10.93 -10.16 -17.80
C PHE A 174 9.49 -10.49 -18.21
N ASP A 175 8.60 -9.49 -18.33
CA ASP A 175 7.17 -9.69 -18.65
C ASP A 175 6.51 -10.63 -17.62
N LYS A 176 6.78 -10.38 -16.32
CA LYS A 176 6.40 -11.23 -15.17
C LYS A 176 5.51 -10.55 -14.15
N GLY A 177 4.94 -9.39 -14.49
CA GLY A 177 3.95 -8.71 -13.66
C GLY A 177 2.58 -9.40 -13.65
N GLU A 178 1.69 -8.88 -12.82
CA GLU A 178 0.27 -9.21 -12.86
C GLU A 178 -0.32 -8.69 -14.17
N THR A 179 -1.15 -9.47 -14.86
CA THR A 179 -1.83 -9.05 -16.09
C THR A 179 -3.31 -8.86 -15.84
N ARG A 180 -3.87 -7.76 -16.33
CA ARG A 180 -5.29 -7.43 -16.21
C ARG A 180 -5.93 -7.14 -17.54
N LEU A 181 -7.24 -7.40 -17.58
CA LEU A 181 -8.14 -7.02 -18.66
C LEU A 181 -9.27 -6.20 -18.03
N PHE A 182 -9.36 -4.92 -18.38
CA PHE A 182 -10.36 -4.01 -17.83
C PHE A 182 -11.68 -4.04 -18.60
N ASP A 183 -11.61 -4.25 -19.92
CA ASP A 183 -12.78 -4.35 -20.79
C ASP A 183 -12.70 -5.64 -21.62
N ALA A 184 -13.65 -6.55 -21.39
CA ALA A 184 -13.77 -7.81 -22.11
C ALA A 184 -14.02 -7.63 -23.61
N GLY A 185 -14.50 -6.45 -24.04
CA GLY A 185 -14.68 -6.08 -25.44
C GLY A 185 -13.40 -5.64 -26.15
N THR A 186 -12.32 -5.40 -25.40
CA THR A 186 -11.02 -5.00 -25.97
C THR A 186 -10.02 -6.16 -25.87
N SER A 187 -9.09 -6.23 -26.81
CA SER A 187 -7.96 -7.17 -26.76
C SER A 187 -6.74 -6.56 -26.03
N GLU A 188 -6.97 -5.54 -25.19
CA GLU A 188 -5.91 -4.74 -24.59
C GLU A 188 -5.59 -5.24 -23.18
N PHE A 189 -4.39 -5.81 -23.03
CA PHE A 189 -3.89 -6.26 -21.75
C PHE A 189 -3.06 -5.17 -21.08
N TYR A 190 -3.23 -5.07 -19.77
CA TYR A 190 -2.45 -4.19 -18.91
C TYR A 190 -1.59 -5.01 -17.95
N THR A 191 -0.46 -4.47 -17.55
CA THR A 191 0.50 -5.14 -16.66
C THR A 191 0.99 -4.21 -15.57
N LEU A 192 1.31 -4.77 -14.41
CA LEU A 192 1.82 -4.04 -13.26
C LEU A 192 2.72 -4.93 -12.41
N ASP A 193 3.62 -4.31 -11.64
CA ASP A 193 4.49 -5.02 -10.71
C ASP A 193 3.68 -5.79 -9.67
N SER A 194 4.11 -7.01 -9.38
CA SER A 194 3.40 -7.91 -8.48
C SER A 194 4.35 -8.60 -7.52
N VAL A 195 3.89 -8.75 -6.29
CA VAL A 195 4.56 -9.49 -5.22
C VAL A 195 3.75 -10.72 -4.87
N SER A 196 4.44 -11.82 -4.60
CA SER A 196 3.83 -13.08 -4.20
C SER A 196 3.34 -13.05 -2.74
N GLN A 197 2.48 -14.00 -2.38
CA GLN A 197 2.04 -14.16 -0.98
C GLN A 197 3.21 -14.50 -0.04
N SER A 198 4.23 -15.22 -0.52
CA SER A 198 5.45 -15.48 0.27
C SER A 198 6.24 -14.21 0.53
N GLU A 199 6.29 -13.27 -0.42
CA GLU A 199 6.96 -11.98 -0.25
C GLU A 199 6.19 -11.05 0.67
N ILE A 200 4.85 -11.05 0.58
CA ILE A 200 3.98 -10.36 1.54
C ILE A 200 4.18 -10.93 2.96
N GLY A 201 4.20 -12.26 3.10
CA GLY A 201 4.49 -12.93 4.36
C GLY A 201 5.87 -12.55 4.89
N MET A 202 6.90 -12.58 4.03
CA MET A 202 8.26 -12.18 4.39
C MET A 202 8.33 -10.71 4.81
N LEU A 203 7.61 -9.79 4.15
CA LEU A 203 7.52 -8.38 4.54
C LEU A 203 7.03 -8.22 5.98
N LEU A 204 5.99 -8.97 6.35
CA LEU A 204 5.38 -8.93 7.68
C LEU A 204 6.13 -9.77 8.74
N GLY A 205 7.20 -10.45 8.35
CA GLY A 205 7.94 -11.37 9.21
C GLY A 205 7.08 -12.59 9.59
N HIS A 206 6.43 -13.21 8.61
CA HIS A 206 5.65 -14.42 8.81
C HIS A 206 6.55 -15.64 9.04
N ILE A 207 6.31 -16.32 10.16
CA ILE A 207 6.87 -17.62 10.51
C ILE A 207 5.70 -18.61 10.45
N PRO A 208 5.70 -19.55 9.50
CA PRO A 208 4.64 -20.55 9.40
C PRO A 208 4.66 -21.46 10.62
N GLY A 209 3.48 -21.68 11.18
CA GLY A 209 3.21 -22.65 12.22
C GLY A 209 2.85 -24.02 11.64
N THR A 210 2.48 -24.94 12.52
CA THR A 210 1.92 -26.24 12.12
C THR A 210 0.45 -26.15 11.75
N ASP A 211 -0.22 -25.06 12.13
CA ASP A 211 -1.60 -24.71 11.86
C ASP A 211 -1.76 -23.17 11.79
N GLN A 212 -2.92 -22.70 11.32
CA GLN A 212 -3.19 -21.26 11.16
C GLN A 212 -3.15 -20.48 12.50
N ASP A 213 -3.38 -21.16 13.63
CA ASP A 213 -3.38 -20.53 14.95
C ASP A 213 -1.96 -20.41 15.55
N SER A 214 -1.00 -21.16 15.02
CA SER A 214 0.40 -21.14 15.41
C SER A 214 1.28 -20.30 14.50
N ASP A 215 0.78 -19.88 13.33
CA ASP A 215 1.42 -18.87 12.47
C ASP A 215 1.74 -17.61 13.28
N ARG A 216 2.96 -17.11 13.17
CA ARG A 216 3.40 -15.89 13.88
C ARG A 216 3.88 -14.84 12.90
N THR A 217 3.65 -13.58 13.25
CA THR A 217 4.12 -12.44 12.47
C THR A 217 4.78 -11.40 13.36
N LEU A 218 5.75 -10.66 12.81
CA LEU A 218 6.41 -9.56 13.49
C LEU A 218 5.60 -8.27 13.39
N TRP A 219 4.96 -8.06 12.24
CA TRP A 219 4.03 -6.98 11.94
C TRP A 219 2.62 -7.53 11.83
N PRO A 220 1.58 -6.76 12.16
CA PRO A 220 0.21 -7.25 12.05
C PRO A 220 -0.14 -7.53 10.57
N PRO A 221 -0.77 -8.67 10.26
CA PRO A 221 -1.40 -8.88 8.96
C PRO A 221 -2.40 -7.75 8.65
N ALA A 222 -2.52 -7.39 7.37
CA ALA A 222 -3.37 -6.27 6.97
C ALA A 222 -4.81 -6.46 7.43
N GLU A 223 -5.37 -7.65 7.27
CA GLU A 223 -6.73 -7.95 7.70
C GLU A 223 -6.92 -7.84 9.23
N VAL A 224 -5.90 -8.22 10.02
CA VAL A 224 -5.96 -8.11 11.49
C VAL A 224 -5.84 -6.65 11.94
N PHE A 225 -4.97 -5.91 11.26
CA PHE A 225 -4.79 -4.48 11.50
C PHE A 225 -6.05 -3.72 11.12
N GLU A 226 -6.62 -4.00 9.95
CA GLU A 226 -7.86 -3.41 9.45
C GLU A 226 -9.04 -3.78 10.33
N ASP A 227 -9.19 -5.01 10.82
CA ASP A 227 -10.24 -5.36 11.78
C ASP A 227 -10.14 -4.53 13.08
N ALA A 228 -8.91 -4.30 13.55
CA ALA A 228 -8.65 -3.47 14.73
C ALA A 228 -8.84 -1.97 14.45
N THR A 229 -8.69 -1.56 13.19
CA THR A 229 -8.77 -0.19 12.70
C THR A 229 -9.88 -0.04 11.65
N TRP A 230 -11.02 -0.72 11.84
CA TRP A 230 -12.02 -0.98 10.79
C TRP A 230 -12.59 0.25 10.08
N VAL A 231 -12.52 1.40 10.76
CA VAL A 231 -12.88 2.73 10.24
C VAL A 231 -11.88 3.23 9.17
N MET A 232 -10.74 2.56 9.05
CA MET A 232 -9.54 2.95 8.31
C MET A 232 -9.11 1.95 7.22
N ASN A 233 -9.95 0.96 6.88
CA ASN A 233 -9.62 -0.05 5.86
C ASN A 233 -9.09 0.60 4.57
N GLY A 234 -7.93 0.18 4.09
CA GLY A 234 -7.31 0.69 2.86
C GLY A 234 -6.73 2.11 2.95
N TYR A 235 -6.40 2.65 4.12
CA TYR A 235 -5.51 3.83 4.22
C TYR A 235 -4.88 3.92 5.61
N LEU A 236 -3.85 4.76 5.74
CA LEU A 236 -3.20 4.98 7.02
C LEU A 236 -3.53 6.38 7.54
N SER A 237 -4.54 6.48 8.42
CA SER A 237 -4.82 7.72 9.15
C SER A 237 -3.72 8.04 10.16
N ALA A 238 -3.67 9.28 10.66
CA ALA A 238 -2.76 9.66 11.74
C ALA A 238 -2.86 8.74 12.97
N GLN A 239 -4.06 8.27 13.28
CA GLN A 239 -4.29 7.35 14.40
C GLN A 239 -3.73 5.96 14.11
N ALA A 240 -4.07 5.39 12.94
CA ALA A 240 -3.53 4.10 12.50
C ALA A 240 -2.00 4.11 12.39
N TYR A 241 -1.43 5.20 11.88
CA TYR A 241 0.01 5.41 11.83
C TYR A 241 0.63 5.40 13.24
N GLY A 242 -0.01 6.08 14.21
CA GLY A 242 0.41 6.07 15.62
C GLY A 242 0.44 4.66 16.24
N VAL A 243 -0.48 3.78 15.83
CA VAL A 243 -0.48 2.36 16.24
C VAL A 243 0.76 1.65 15.71
N LEU A 244 1.03 1.75 14.41
CA LEU A 244 2.19 1.11 13.78
C LEU A 244 3.51 1.68 14.30
N GLU A 245 3.58 2.99 14.54
CA GLU A 245 4.71 3.63 15.22
C GLU A 245 4.91 3.12 16.65
N SER A 246 3.86 2.75 17.35
CA SER A 246 3.97 2.14 18.69
C SER A 246 4.54 0.71 18.61
N VAL A 247 4.13 -0.07 17.61
CA VAL A 247 4.73 -1.39 17.32
C VAL A 247 6.22 -1.23 17.01
N LYS A 248 6.56 -0.33 16.08
CA LYS A 248 7.94 0.04 15.74
C LYS A 248 8.74 0.44 16.98
N LYS A 249 8.25 1.37 17.80
CA LYS A 249 8.92 1.80 19.04
C LYS A 249 9.20 0.65 20.00
N GLY A 250 8.38 -0.41 20.01
CA GLY A 250 8.65 -1.64 20.76
C GLY A 250 9.82 -2.45 20.20
N LEU A 251 9.89 -2.57 18.87
CA LEU A 251 10.93 -3.32 18.16
C LEU A 251 12.30 -2.63 18.22
N PHE A 252 12.36 -1.31 18.07
CA PHE A 252 13.62 -0.56 17.95
C PHE A 252 14.14 0.03 19.28
N ARG A 253 13.70 -0.48 20.44
CA ARG A 253 14.25 -0.01 21.74
C ARG A 253 15.74 -0.39 21.86
N THR A 254 16.59 0.62 21.96
CA THR A 254 18.06 0.48 21.91
C THR A 254 18.65 -0.33 23.06
N SER A 255 18.04 -0.30 24.25
CA SER A 255 18.56 -0.97 25.45
C SER A 255 17.92 -2.33 25.73
N ASN A 256 16.74 -2.62 25.17
CA ASN A 256 16.05 -3.89 25.32
C ASN A 256 14.91 -4.01 24.28
N PRO A 257 15.20 -4.46 23.04
CA PRO A 257 14.19 -4.58 22.01
C PRO A 257 13.14 -5.62 22.43
N LYS A 258 11.86 -5.23 22.45
CA LYS A 258 10.76 -6.16 22.76
C LYS A 258 10.30 -6.84 21.48
N ILE A 259 11.13 -7.75 20.98
CA ILE A 259 10.80 -8.56 19.81
C ILE A 259 9.81 -9.63 20.26
N VAL A 260 8.58 -9.52 19.76
CA VAL A 260 7.50 -10.46 20.08
C VAL A 260 6.83 -10.83 18.78
N TRP A 261 6.96 -12.10 18.40
CA TRP A 261 6.25 -12.69 17.26
C TRP A 261 4.87 -13.10 17.75
N ARG A 262 3.84 -12.55 17.11
CA ARG A 262 2.46 -12.71 17.56
C ARG A 262 1.70 -13.59 16.60
N THR A 263 0.92 -14.51 17.15
CA THR A 263 -0.14 -15.16 16.40
C THR A 263 -1.24 -14.17 16.05
N ARG A 264 -2.13 -14.54 15.14
CA ARG A 264 -3.34 -13.77 14.82
C ARG A 264 -4.11 -13.37 16.09
N GLY A 265 -4.36 -14.34 16.99
CA GLY A 265 -5.03 -14.11 18.27
C GLY A 265 -4.26 -13.15 19.20
N ASN A 266 -2.93 -13.24 19.23
CA ASN A 266 -2.09 -12.34 20.02
C ASN A 266 -2.09 -10.91 19.46
N TRP A 267 -2.20 -10.73 18.15
CA TRP A 267 -2.41 -9.41 17.55
C TRP A 267 -3.76 -8.81 17.92
N HIS A 268 -4.86 -9.57 17.79
CA HIS A 268 -6.17 -9.11 18.24
C HIS A 268 -6.16 -8.75 19.73
N THR A 269 -5.46 -9.54 20.54
CA THR A 269 -5.28 -9.26 21.98
C THR A 269 -4.42 -8.02 22.20
N PHE A 270 -3.34 -7.83 21.44
CA PHE A 270 -2.49 -6.64 21.51
C PHE A 270 -3.28 -5.37 21.18
N PHE A 271 -4.09 -5.40 20.13
CA PHE A 271 -4.95 -4.26 19.79
C PHE A 271 -6.06 -4.05 20.81
N ARG A 272 -6.65 -5.11 21.37
CA ARG A 272 -7.73 -5.01 22.37
C ARG A 272 -7.25 -4.53 23.75
N ASN A 273 -6.10 -5.02 24.20
CA ASN A 273 -5.61 -4.88 25.58
C ASN A 273 -4.43 -3.92 25.73
N GLY A 274 -3.79 -3.53 24.63
CA GLY A 274 -2.48 -2.86 24.66
C GLY A 274 -2.51 -1.37 24.96
N GLU A 275 -1.30 -0.84 25.19
CA GLU A 275 -0.93 0.59 25.28
C GLU A 275 -1.47 1.45 24.12
N VAL A 276 -1.80 0.81 23.00
CA VAL A 276 -2.62 1.36 21.92
C VAL A 276 -4.06 1.04 22.25
N ASN A 277 -4.69 1.95 22.96
CA ASN A 277 -6.00 1.75 23.52
C ASN A 277 -7.03 1.72 22.36
N ALA A 278 -7.26 0.57 21.72
CA ALA A 278 -8.23 0.46 20.62
C ALA A 278 -9.66 0.72 21.10
N ALA A 279 -9.91 0.61 22.41
CA ALA A 279 -11.11 1.14 23.05
C ALA A 279 -11.15 2.67 23.01
N ARG A 280 -10.01 3.35 23.20
CA ARG A 280 -9.87 4.79 22.99
C ARG A 280 -9.88 5.17 21.51
N LEU A 281 -9.28 4.40 20.60
CA LEU A 281 -9.48 4.60 19.16
C LEU A 281 -10.96 4.43 18.82
N ARG A 282 -11.66 3.42 19.36
CA ARG A 282 -13.11 3.29 19.20
C ARG A 282 -13.87 4.46 19.83
N GLU A 283 -13.53 4.93 21.02
CA GLU A 283 -14.19 6.06 21.69
C GLU A 283 -13.90 7.41 21.02
N ASP A 284 -12.65 7.66 20.65
CA ASP A 284 -12.21 8.85 19.90
C ASP A 284 -12.83 8.81 18.51
N ALA A 285 -12.96 7.65 17.88
CA ALA A 285 -13.63 7.50 16.58
C ALA A 285 -15.18 7.61 16.73
N ILE A 286 -15.77 7.12 17.83
CA ILE A 286 -17.18 7.41 18.19
C ILE A 286 -17.39 8.91 18.41
N ARG A 287 -16.43 9.62 19.03
CA ARG A 287 -16.45 11.08 19.25
C ARG A 287 -16.13 11.89 17.98
N ALA A 288 -15.28 11.37 17.10
CA ALA A 288 -14.83 12.00 15.86
C ALA A 288 -15.81 11.81 14.69
N GLN A 289 -17.00 11.25 14.94
CA GLN A 289 -17.97 10.90 13.91
C GLN A 289 -17.39 9.93 12.89
N VAL A 290 -17.03 8.72 13.27
CA VAL A 290 -16.63 7.68 12.30
C VAL A 290 -17.62 7.52 11.14
N PRO A 291 -17.11 7.42 9.89
CA PRO A 291 -17.93 7.00 8.75
C PRO A 291 -18.54 5.62 8.97
N GLN A 292 -19.85 5.59 9.08
CA GLN A 292 -20.67 4.38 8.99
C GLN A 292 -20.78 3.94 7.52
N PRO A 293 -21.14 2.68 7.24
CA PRO A 293 -21.43 2.23 5.87
C PRO A 293 -22.41 3.16 5.12
N SER A 294 -23.44 3.67 5.81
CA SER A 294 -24.40 4.63 5.27
C SER A 294 -23.78 5.98 4.90
N ASP A 295 -22.70 6.40 5.57
CA ASP A 295 -21.96 7.60 5.19
C ASP A 295 -21.28 7.40 3.84
N TRP A 296 -20.73 6.22 3.56
CA TRP A 296 -20.14 5.94 2.25
C TRP A 296 -21.18 5.96 1.13
N GLU A 297 -22.37 5.41 1.36
CA GLU A 297 -23.48 5.46 0.40
C GLU A 297 -24.00 6.90 0.17
N ALA A 298 -24.19 7.67 1.25
CA ALA A 298 -24.61 9.06 1.18
C ALA A 298 -23.57 9.91 0.44
N GLY A 299 -22.30 9.70 0.78
CA GLY A 299 -21.15 10.28 0.13
C GLY A 299 -21.06 9.98 -1.35
N ASN A 300 -21.24 8.71 -1.73
CA ASN A 300 -21.23 8.25 -3.11
C ASN A 300 -22.29 9.00 -3.94
N ARG A 301 -23.53 9.10 -3.42
CA ARG A 301 -24.59 9.89 -4.08
C ARG A 301 -24.22 11.36 -4.20
N LEU A 302 -23.84 11.99 -3.08
CA LEU A 302 -23.49 13.41 -3.06
C LEU A 302 -22.31 13.71 -3.97
N PHE A 303 -21.22 12.94 -3.95
CA PHE A 303 -20.08 13.19 -4.81
C PHE A 303 -20.38 12.93 -6.29
N ASN A 304 -21.18 11.92 -6.63
CA ASN A 304 -21.55 11.69 -8.03
C ASN A 304 -22.46 12.78 -8.59
N GLU A 305 -23.29 13.43 -7.77
CA GLU A 305 -24.10 14.56 -8.20
C GLU A 305 -23.24 15.78 -8.59
N TYR A 306 -22.17 16.04 -7.83
CA TYR A 306 -21.31 17.21 -8.05
C TYR A 306 -20.08 16.92 -8.93
N PHE A 307 -19.65 15.66 -8.98
CA PHE A 307 -18.49 15.21 -9.72
C PHE A 307 -18.71 13.79 -10.28
N PRO A 308 -19.47 13.67 -11.38
CA PRO A 308 -19.92 12.39 -11.94
C PRO A 308 -18.83 11.63 -12.70
N VAL A 309 -17.65 12.24 -12.89
CA VAL A 309 -16.53 11.58 -13.59
C VAL A 309 -16.07 10.39 -12.76
N ASP A 310 -16.16 9.21 -13.38
CA ASP A 310 -15.63 7.99 -12.83
C ASP A 310 -14.18 7.84 -13.25
N TRP A 311 -13.25 7.57 -12.33
CA TRP A 311 -11.83 7.35 -12.65
C TRP A 311 -11.44 5.88 -12.70
N ARG A 312 -12.36 4.97 -12.36
CA ARG A 312 -12.04 3.54 -12.32
C ARG A 312 -11.62 3.06 -13.71
N ASP A 313 -10.44 2.47 -13.77
CA ASP A 313 -9.87 1.84 -14.96
C ASP A 313 -9.76 2.79 -16.16
N GLN A 314 -9.61 4.09 -15.89
CA GLN A 314 -9.40 5.12 -16.90
C GLN A 314 -7.92 5.34 -17.20
N ASP A 315 -7.64 5.74 -18.44
CA ASP A 315 -6.32 6.21 -18.83
C ASP A 315 -5.98 7.48 -18.05
N ILE A 316 -4.81 7.52 -17.41
CA ILE A 316 -4.43 8.60 -16.49
C ILE A 316 -4.42 9.96 -17.19
N SER A 317 -4.05 9.98 -18.47
CA SER A 317 -4.04 11.17 -19.32
C SER A 317 -5.45 11.74 -19.62
N GLU A 318 -6.50 10.95 -19.42
CA GLU A 318 -7.90 11.35 -19.65
C GLU A 318 -8.60 11.80 -18.36
N ILE A 319 -7.94 11.66 -17.20
CA ILE A 319 -8.53 11.99 -15.92
C ILE A 319 -8.66 13.51 -15.77
N VAL A 320 -9.90 13.97 -15.67
CA VAL A 320 -10.23 15.34 -15.31
C VAL A 320 -10.35 15.43 -13.79
N LEU A 321 -9.61 16.34 -13.17
CA LEU A 321 -9.70 16.63 -11.73
C LEU A 321 -10.94 17.46 -11.40
N PRO A 322 -11.58 17.26 -10.23
CA PRO A 322 -12.71 18.07 -9.80
C PRO A 322 -12.31 19.53 -9.62
N GLU A 323 -13.22 20.45 -10.00
CA GLU A 323 -13.13 21.82 -9.51
C GLU A 323 -13.20 21.82 -7.98
N ILE A 324 -12.29 22.56 -7.35
CA ILE A 324 -12.13 22.61 -5.89
C ILE A 324 -13.49 22.87 -5.21
N LEU A 325 -13.85 22.02 -4.24
CA LEU A 325 -15.00 22.28 -3.39
C LEU A 325 -14.66 23.47 -2.47
N ASN A 326 -15.25 24.63 -2.76
CA ASN A 326 -15.07 25.85 -1.97
C ASN A 326 -16.00 25.93 -0.76
#